data_AF-A0AA88QUM5-F1
#
_entry.id   AF-A0AA88QUM5-F1
#
_cell.length_a   1.000
_cell.length_b   1.000
_cell.length_c   1.000
_cell.angle_alpha   90.00
_cell.angle_beta   90.00
_cell.angle_gamma   90.00
#
_symmetry.space_group_name_H-M   'P 1'
#
loop_
_entity.id
_entity.type
_entity.pdbx_description
1 polymer ?
#
loop_
_entity_poly.entity_id
_entity_poly.type
_entity_poly.pdbx_seq_one_letter_code
_entity_poly.pdbx_strand_id
1 'polypeptide(L)'
;MLCRKYLDNSSLHGIENKQALKITKQNILLEIQETLLRVCCAMLVLVRRRLLAGDFTSNLKLLQHYPPTNISHLLYVANKLRAHSAG
;
A
#
# COMPACT_ATOMS: atom_id res chain seq x y z
N MET A 1 0.30 -14.99 -1.52
CA MET A 1 1.04 -16.27 -1.41
C MET A 1 1.41 -16.62 0.04
N LEU A 2 1.74 -15.66 0.91
CA LEU A 2 2.03 -15.94 2.33
C LEU A 2 0.83 -16.49 3.13
N CYS A 3 -0.38 -15.96 2.96
CA CYS A 3 -1.57 -16.47 3.70
C CYS A 3 -1.86 -17.95 3.45
N ARG A 4 -1.58 -18.45 2.24
CA ARG A 4 -1.84 -19.87 1.89
C ARG A 4 -0.78 -20.80 2.48
N LYS A 5 0.46 -20.31 2.63
CA LYS A 5 1.56 -21.06 3.28
C LYS A 5 1.40 -21.15 4.81
N TYR A 6 0.67 -20.20 5.43
CA TYR A 6 0.47 -20.15 6.88
C TYR A 6 -0.66 -21.08 7.36
N LEU A 7 -1.73 -21.22 6.57
CA LEU A 7 -2.84 -22.15 6.87
C LEU A 7 -2.38 -23.61 6.91
N ASP A 8 -1.42 -23.99 6.06
CA ASP A 8 -0.93 -25.37 5.96
C ASP A 8 -0.02 -25.79 7.14
N ASN A 9 0.54 -24.82 7.89
CA ASN A 9 1.44 -25.08 9.01
C ASN A 9 0.73 -25.09 10.39
N SER A 10 -0.58 -24.85 10.44
CA SER A 10 -1.33 -24.63 11.70
C SER A 10 -1.67 -25.91 12.49
N SER A 11 -1.15 -27.09 12.08
CA SER A 11 -1.40 -28.35 12.78
C SER A 11 -0.45 -28.61 13.97
N LEU A 12 0.64 -27.83 14.12
CA LEU A 12 1.55 -27.99 15.26
C LEU A 12 1.29 -26.97 16.38
N HIS A 13 0.65 -27.47 17.44
CA HIS A 13 0.95 -27.18 18.84
C HIS A 13 0.38 -25.89 19.46
N GLY A 14 -0.72 -26.07 20.21
CA GLY A 14 -1.55 -25.03 20.82
C GLY A 14 -1.00 -24.33 22.06
N ILE A 15 0.26 -23.91 22.09
CA ILE A 15 0.82 -23.09 23.20
C ILE A 15 1.35 -21.71 22.73
N GLU A 16 1.54 -21.46 21.43
CA GLU A 16 2.08 -20.17 20.92
C GLU A 16 1.04 -19.11 20.52
N ASN A 17 -0.22 -19.24 20.93
CA ASN A 17 -1.32 -18.50 20.32
C ASN A 17 -1.29 -16.97 20.60
N LYS A 18 -0.76 -16.51 21.74
CA LYS A 18 -0.67 -15.06 22.03
C LYS A 18 0.49 -14.37 21.31
N GLN A 19 1.63 -15.05 21.10
CA GLN A 19 2.80 -14.50 20.42
C GLN A 19 2.60 -14.53 18.90
N ALA A 20 2.05 -15.62 18.36
CA ALA A 20 1.71 -15.75 16.94
C ALA A 20 0.63 -14.74 16.51
N LEU A 21 -0.38 -14.46 17.36
CA LEU A 21 -1.36 -13.40 17.11
C LEU A 21 -0.71 -12.01 17.12
N LYS A 22 0.29 -11.77 17.99
CA LYS A 22 1.06 -10.51 18.05
C LYS A 22 1.93 -10.33 16.81
N ILE A 23 2.61 -11.39 16.36
CA ILE A 23 3.43 -11.41 15.13
C ILE A 23 2.54 -11.25 13.90
N THR A 24 1.38 -11.90 13.85
CA THR A 24 0.43 -11.81 12.73
C THR A 24 -0.25 -10.42 12.69
N LYS A 25 -0.66 -9.85 13.84
CA LYS A 25 -1.15 -8.46 13.92
C LYS A 25 -0.08 -7.45 13.50
N GLN A 26 1.16 -7.64 13.93
CA GLN A 26 2.27 -6.75 13.58
C GLN A 26 2.61 -6.85 12.09
N ASN A 27 2.61 -8.05 11.50
CA ASN A 27 2.80 -8.25 10.06
C ASN A 27 1.67 -7.62 9.23
N ILE A 28 0.41 -7.78 9.67
CA ILE A 28 -0.76 -7.22 8.97
C ILE A 28 -0.76 -5.68 9.06
N LEU A 29 -0.45 -5.10 10.22
CA LEU A 29 -0.38 -3.64 10.37
C LEU A 29 0.74 -3.01 9.53
N LEU A 30 1.88 -3.68 9.42
CA LEU A 30 2.99 -3.25 8.56
C LEU A 30 2.60 -3.32 7.08
N GLU A 31 1.93 -4.39 6.64
CA GLU A 31 1.44 -4.53 5.26
C GLU A 31 0.40 -3.46 4.88
N ILE A 32 -0.46 -3.04 5.82
CA ILE A 32 -1.49 -2.03 5.55
C ILE A 32 -0.86 -0.65 5.32
N GLN A 33 0.10 -0.25 6.16
CA GLN A 33 0.78 1.05 6.00
C GLN A 33 1.58 1.11 4.69
N GLU A 34 2.29 0.04 4.38
CA GLU A 34 3.04 -0.13 3.14
C GLU A 34 2.14 -0.05 1.90
N THR A 35 0.96 -0.68 1.96
CA THR A 35 -0.01 -0.64 0.87
C THR A 35 -0.60 0.76 0.69
N LEU A 36 -0.96 1.44 1.79
CA LEU A 36 -1.52 2.79 1.72
C LEU A 36 -0.50 3.78 1.16
N LEU A 37 0.76 3.70 1.59
CA LEU A 37 1.82 4.56 1.08
C LEU A 37 2.03 4.36 -0.43
N ARG A 38 2.03 3.11 -0.91
CA ARG A 38 2.14 2.80 -2.35
C ARG A 38 0.96 3.35 -3.15
N VAL A 39 -0.26 3.28 -2.61
CA VAL A 39 -1.45 3.87 -3.24
C VAL A 39 -1.32 5.40 -3.29
N CYS A 40 -0.88 6.04 -2.20
CA CYS A 40 -0.62 7.48 -2.16
C CYS A 40 0.46 7.88 -3.19
N CYS A 41 1.57 7.17 -3.26
CA CYS A 41 2.61 7.38 -4.27
C CYS A 41 2.04 7.23 -5.69
N ALA A 42 1.24 6.20 -5.95
CA ALA A 42 0.61 5.99 -7.25
C ALA A 42 -0.32 7.15 -7.63
N MET A 43 -1.10 7.68 -6.68
CA MET A 43 -1.90 8.89 -6.89
C MET A 43 -0.98 10.05 -7.31
N LEU A 44 0.07 10.35 -6.56
CA LEU A 44 0.97 11.45 -6.90
C LEU A 44 1.65 11.28 -8.26
N VAL A 45 2.03 10.05 -8.63
CA VAL A 45 2.59 9.73 -9.95
C VAL A 45 1.59 10.03 -11.07
N LEU A 46 0.31 9.69 -10.89
CA LEU A 46 -0.74 9.92 -11.89
C LEU A 46 -0.97 11.42 -12.15
N VAL A 47 -0.86 12.26 -11.12
CA VAL A 47 -1.00 13.72 -11.25
C VAL A 47 0.33 14.45 -11.41
N ARG A 48 1.46 13.73 -11.55
CA ARG A 48 2.83 14.30 -11.59
C ARG A 48 2.97 15.45 -12.58
N ARG A 49 2.37 15.33 -13.77
CA ARG A 49 2.44 16.40 -14.80
C ARG A 49 1.81 17.70 -14.31
N ARG A 50 0.69 17.62 -13.58
CA ARG A 50 0.02 18.80 -13.01
C ARG A 50 0.79 19.36 -11.83
N LEU A 51 1.37 18.49 -10.99
CA LEU A 51 2.22 18.91 -9.88
C LEU A 51 3.48 19.65 -10.35
N LEU A 52 4.13 19.17 -11.41
CA LEU A 52 5.34 19.78 -11.96
C LEU A 52 5.09 21.09 -12.72
N ALA A 53 3.89 21.26 -13.27
CA ALA A 53 3.51 22.49 -13.97
C ALA A 53 2.88 23.54 -13.05
N GLY A 54 2.39 23.12 -11.86
CA GLY A 54 1.72 24.00 -10.90
C GLY A 54 2.68 24.67 -9.93
N ASP A 55 2.32 25.86 -9.49
CA ASP A 55 2.91 26.51 -8.33
C ASP A 55 2.39 25.89 -7.02
N PHE A 56 2.90 26.36 -5.88
CA PHE A 56 2.52 25.82 -4.58
C PHE A 56 1.00 25.89 -4.33
N THR A 57 0.37 27.03 -4.62
CA THR A 57 -1.06 27.25 -4.43
C THR A 57 -1.90 26.33 -5.31
N SER A 58 -1.55 26.19 -6.59
CA SER A 58 -2.24 25.28 -7.52
C SER A 58 -2.08 23.82 -7.09
N ASN A 59 -0.90 23.45 -6.61
CA ASN A 59 -0.61 22.10 -6.10
C ASN A 59 -1.39 21.81 -4.82
N LEU A 60 -1.49 22.76 -3.89
CA LEU A 60 -2.36 22.63 -2.71
C LEU A 60 -3.82 22.44 -3.11
N LYS A 61 -4.32 23.26 -4.03
CA LYS A 61 -5.71 23.15 -4.50
C LYS A 61 -5.98 21.81 -5.17
N LEU A 62 -5.04 21.31 -5.98
CA LEU A 62 -5.11 20.00 -6.62
C LEU A 62 -5.12 18.85 -5.61
N LEU A 63 -4.29 18.92 -4.57
CA LEU A 63 -4.24 17.89 -3.53
C LEU A 63 -5.49 17.90 -2.64
N GLN A 64 -6.03 19.09 -2.34
CA GLN A 64 -7.29 19.25 -1.61
C GLN A 64 -8.50 18.80 -2.44
N HIS A 65 -8.47 19.00 -3.75
CA HIS A 65 -9.56 18.67 -4.68
C HIS A 65 -9.07 17.66 -5.72
N TYR A 66 -8.83 16.44 -5.26
CA TYR A 66 -8.21 15.41 -6.08
C TYR A 66 -9.16 14.96 -7.22
N PRO A 67 -8.68 14.87 -8.47
CA PRO A 67 -9.53 14.48 -9.59
C PRO A 67 -10.00 13.01 -9.48
N PRO A 68 -11.20 12.68 -9.98
CA PRO A 68 -11.67 11.30 -10.05
C PRO A 68 -10.65 10.43 -10.78
N THR A 69 -10.22 9.36 -10.12
CA THR A 69 -9.21 8.44 -10.64
C THR A 69 -9.78 7.04 -10.72
N ASN A 70 -9.58 6.36 -11.85
CA ASN A 70 -10.01 4.97 -12.02
C ASN A 70 -9.25 4.07 -11.03
N ILE A 71 -9.99 3.40 -10.15
CA ILE A 71 -9.44 2.58 -9.07
C ILE A 71 -8.61 1.41 -9.62
N SER A 72 -9.05 0.73 -10.68
CA SER A 72 -8.32 -0.37 -11.29
C SER A 72 -6.96 0.07 -11.83
N HIS A 73 -6.91 1.23 -12.49
CA HIS A 73 -5.65 1.80 -12.98
C HIS A 73 -4.74 2.24 -11.82
N LEU A 74 -5.29 2.85 -10.77
CA LEU A 74 -4.53 3.23 -9.57
C LEU A 74 -3.89 2.02 -8.89
N LEU A 75 -4.65 0.94 -8.68
CA LEU A 75 -4.16 -0.31 -8.09
C LEU A 75 -3.09 -0.97 -8.97
N TYR A 76 -3.23 -0.91 -10.29
CA TYR A 76 -2.20 -1.39 -11.21
C TYR A 76 -0.88 -0.62 -11.05
N VAL A 77 -0.93 0.71 -11.02
CA VAL A 77 0.27 1.55 -10.80
C VAL A 77 0.88 1.29 -9.43
N ALA A 78 0.08 1.22 -8.36
CA ALA A 78 0.57 0.92 -7.01
C ALA A 78 1.25 -0.45 -6.92
N ASN A 79 0.71 -1.47 -7.59
CA ASN A 79 1.33 -2.79 -7.69
C ASN A 79 2.67 -2.75 -8.45
N LYS A 80 2.78 -1.94 -9.50
CA LYS A 80 4.04 -1.75 -10.24
C LYS A 80 5.12 -1.09 -9.38
N LEU A 81 4.73 -0.16 -8.49
CA LEU A 81 5.64 0.47 -7.54
C LEU A 81 6.20 -0.52 -6.51
N ARG A 82 5.42 -1.53 -6.08
CA ARG A 82 5.91 -2.61 -5.19
C ARG A 82 7.11 -3.37 -5.76
N ALA A 83 7.19 -3.53 -7.09
CA ALA A 83 8.28 -4.26 -7.72
C ALA A 83 9.61 -3.49 -7.74
N HIS A 84 9.59 -2.16 -7.54
CA HIS A 84 10.77 -1.31 -7.63
C HIS A 84 11.42 -1.00 -6.27
N SER A 85 10.80 -1.40 -5.16
CA SER A 85 11.33 -1.17 -3.79
C SER A 85 12.17 -2.35 -3.25
N ALA A 86 12.48 -3.35 -4.08
CA ALA A 86 13.31 -4.51 -3.72
C ALA A 86 14.75 -4.42 -4.28
N GLY A 87 15.20 -3.21 -4.65
CA GLY A 87 16.57 -2.92 -5.08
C GLY A 87 17.33 -2.12 -4.04
#